data_AF-A0A522AB81-F1
#
_entry.id   AF-A0A522AB81-F1
#
_cell.length_a   1.000
_cell.length_b   1.000
_cell.length_c   1.000
_cell.angle_alpha   90.00
_cell.angle_beta   90.00
_cell.angle_gamma   90.00
#
_symmetry.space_group_name_H-M   'P 1'
#
loop_
_entity.id
_entity.type
_entity.pdbx_description
1 polymer ?
#
loop_
_entity_poly.entity_id
_entity_poly.type
_entity_poly.pdbx_seq_one_letter_code
_entity_poly.pdbx_strand_id
1 'polypeptide(L)' 'CVSICALGDDDICIGCHRSAREIADWVLLGDEERRAVLARAAVRARRNNPFAF' A
#
# COMPACT_ATOMS: atom_id res chain seq x y z
N CYS A 1 6.13 0.89 -5.68
CA CYS A 1 6.96 0.09 -4.75
C CYS A 1 8.26 0.85 -4.57
N VAL A 2 8.71 1.13 -3.34
CA VAL A 2 9.97 1.86 -3.07
C VAL A 2 11.13 0.92 -2.74
N SER A 3 11.06 -0.34 -3.18
CA SER A 3 12.03 -1.41 -2.90
C SER A 3 12.29 -1.72 -1.43
N ILE A 4 11.47 -1.20 -0.52
CA ILE A 4 11.46 -1.52 0.91
C ILE A 4 10.14 -2.25 1.18
N CYS A 5 10.21 -3.56 1.42
CA CYS A 5 9.05 -4.38 1.79
C CYS A 5 9.22 -4.85 3.24
N ALA A 6 8.74 -4.03 4.17
CA ALA A 6 8.62 -4.39 5.57
C ALA A 6 7.14 -4.25 5.96
N LEU A 7 6.55 -5.34 6.45
CA LEU A 7 5.18 -5.39 6.96
C LEU A 7 5.20 -5.00 8.44
N GLY A 8 4.30 -4.10 8.84
CA GLY A 8 4.03 -3.81 10.24
C GLY A 8 3.09 -4.83 10.87
N ASP A 9 2.77 -4.64 12.15
CA ASP A 9 1.87 -5.53 12.92
C ASP A 9 0.42 -5.55 12.41
N ASP A 10 0.03 -4.60 11.56
CA ASP A 10 -1.29 -4.47 10.96
C ASP A 10 -1.37 -5.09 9.54
N ASP A 11 -0.37 -5.89 9.16
CA ASP A 11 -0.21 -6.42 7.81
C ASP A 11 -0.12 -5.32 6.73
N ILE A 12 0.20 -4.08 7.11
CA ILE A 12 0.43 -2.97 6.18
C ILE A 12 1.92 -2.78 5.97
N CYS A 13 2.33 -2.68 4.71
CA CYS A 13 3.71 -2.37 4.37
C CYS A 13 4.06 -0.94 4.80
N ILE A 14 5.04 -0.76 5.68
CA ILE A 14 5.45 0.56 6.17
C ILE A 14 6.05 1.46 5.08
N GLY A 15 6.53 0.88 3.98
CA GLY A 15 7.12 1.63 2.87
C GLY A 15 6.10 2.07 1.82
N CYS A 16 5.19 1.17 1.41
CA CYS A 16 4.22 1.46 0.35
C CYS A 16 2.76 1.57 0.82
N HIS A 17 2.50 1.37 2.12
CA HIS A 17 1.19 1.45 2.78
C HIS A 17 0.08 0.59 2.16
N ARG A 18 0.46 -0.42 1.38
CA ARG A 18 -0.43 -1.49 0.88
C ARG A 18 -0.44 -2.64 1.87
N SER A 19 -1.57 -3.35 1.98
CA SER A 19 -1.63 -4.56 2.80
C SER A 19 -0.89 -5.73 2.15
N ALA A 20 -0.47 -6.71 2.94
CA ALA A 20 0.09 -7.98 2.46
C ALA A 20 -0.79 -8.62 1.37
N ARG A 21 -2.11 -8.59 1.59
CA ARG A 21 -3.10 -9.10 0.63
C ARG A 21 -3.13 -8.30 -0.67
N GLU A 22 -3.13 -6.97 -0.59
CA GLU A 22 -3.08 -6.10 -1.78
C GLU A 22 -1.77 -6.28 -2.57
N ILE A 23 -0.67 -6.65 -1.89
CA ILE A 23 0.62 -6.95 -2.52
C ILE A 23 0.58 -8.30 -3.22
N ALA A 24 0.04 -9.34 -2.57
CA ALA A 24 -0.10 -10.68 -3.11
C ALA A 24 -1.06 -10.72 -4.32
N ASP A 25 -2.21 -10.04 -4.19
CA ASP A 25 -3.25 -10.01 -5.22
C ASP A 25 -2.90 -9.04 -6.36
N TRP A 26 -1.84 -8.22 -6.25
CA TRP A 26 -1.51 -7.16 -7.21
C TRP A 26 -1.47 -7.61 -8.67
N VAL A 27 -0.94 -8.81 -8.92
CA VAL A 27 -0.85 -9.42 -10.26
C VAL A 27 -2.23 -9.84 -10.81
N LEU A 28 -3.18 -10.14 -9.94
CA LEU A 28 -4.54 -10.56 -10.26
C LEU A 28 -5.50 -9.37 -10.42
N LEU A 29 -5.21 -8.25 -9.78
CA LEU A 29 -6.05 -7.05 -9.85
C LEU A 29 -6.03 -6.40 -11.24
N GLY A 30 -7.21 -6.04 -11.73
CA GLY A 30 -7.38 -5.21 -12.93
C GLY A 30 -6.99 -3.75 -12.70
N ASP A 31 -6.95 -2.97 -13.78
CA ASP A 31 -6.53 -1.56 -13.75
C ASP A 31 -7.30 -0.69 -12.76
N GLU A 32 -8.62 -0.85 -12.70
CA GLU A 32 -9.48 -0.06 -11.80
C GLU A 32 -9.26 -0.42 -10.34
N GLU A 33 -9.13 -1.72 -10.04
CA GLU A 33 -8.84 -2.20 -8.69
C GLU A 33 -7.44 -1.78 -8.22
N ARG A 34 -6.45 -1.83 -9.11
CA ARG A 34 -5.10 -1.33 -8.83
C ARG A 34 -5.11 0.15 -8.45
N ARG A 35 -5.89 0.98 -9.16
CA ARG A 35 -6.06 2.40 -8.80
C ARG A 35 -6.74 2.56 -7.44
N ALA A 36 -7.75 1.75 -7.14
CA ALA A 36 -8.42 1.79 -5.84
C ALA A 36 -7.46 1.40 -4.70
N VAL A 37 -6.63 0.36 -4.89
CA VAL A 37 -5.57 -0.02 -3.93
C VAL A 37 -4.59 1.12 -3.71
N LEU A 38 -4.10 1.75 -4.78
CA LEU A 38 -3.16 2.86 -4.68
C LEU A 38 -3.78 4.07 -3.97
N ALA A 39 -5.04 4.39 -4.24
CA ALA A 39 -5.76 5.46 -3.56
C ALA A 39 -5.89 5.19 -2.05
N ARG A 40 -6.27 3.96 -1.65
CA ARG A 40 -6.32 3.57 -0.23
C ARG A 40 -4.95 3.63 0.43
N ALA A 41 -3.91 3.13 -0.24
CA ALA A 41 -2.55 3.17 0.26
C ALA A 41 -2.05 4.61 0.43
N ALA A 42 -2.39 5.52 -0.47
CA ALA A 42 -2.05 6.95 -0.35
C ALA A 42 -2.72 7.61 0.86
N VAL A 43 -4.00 7.29 1.13
CA VAL A 43 -4.71 7.77 2.33
C VAL A 43 -4.03 7.26 3.60
N ARG A 44 -3.65 5.98 3.64
CA ARG A 44 -2.91 5.38 4.77
C ARG A 44 -1.53 6.02 4.94
N ALA A 45 -0.81 6.26 3.85
CA ALA A 45 0.49 6.92 3.87
C ALA A 45 0.42 8.31 4.50
N ARG A 46 -0.58 9.12 4.12
CA ARG A 46 -0.82 10.45 4.70
C ARG A 46 -1.17 10.39 6.19
N ARG A 47 -1.92 9.36 6.60
CA ARG A 47 -2.28 9.17 8.02
C ARG A 47 -1.07 8.77 8.87
N ASN A 48 -0.20 7.92 8.34
CA ASN A 48 0.90 7.33 9.11
C ASN A 48 2.23 8.11 8.99
N ASN A 49 2.37 8.95 7.97
CA ASN A 49 3.55 9.78 7.79
C ASN A 49 3.13 11.23 7.45
N PRO A 50 3.27 12.18 8.37
CA PRO A 50 2.96 13.59 8.13
C PRO A 50 3.89 14.24 7.08
N PHE A 51 4.94 13.54 6.66
CA PHE A 51 5.88 13.96 5.61
C PHE A 51 5.68 13.24 4.28
N ALA A 52 4.64 12.40 4.14
CA ALA A 52 4.25 11.83 2.85
C ALA A 52 3.56 12.91 2.00
N PHE A 53 4.37 13.68 1.26
CA PHE A 53 3.94 14.66 0.26
C PHE A 53 3.41 13.99 -1.01
#